data_AF-A0A6H0KTW2-F1
#
_entry.id   AF-A0A6H0KTW2-F1
#
_cell.length_a   1.000
_cell.length_b   1.000
_cell.length_c   1.000
_cell.angle_alpha   90.00
_cell.angle_beta   90.00
_cell.angle_gamma   90.00
#
_symmetry.space_group_name_H-M   'P 1'
#
loop_
_entity.id
_entity.type
_entity.pdbx_description
1 polymer ?
#
loop_
_entity_poly.entity_id
_entity_poly.type
_entity_poly.pdbx_seq_one_letter_code
_entity_poly.pdbx_strand_id
1 'polypeptide(L)'
;MKRPSFLPVFIGTGFGSGFSPFAPGTAGALLASIIWIALYFLFPFTTVLWITAVLVIVFTFAGIWAADKLEPYWGEDPSRVVVDEMVGVWIPLLAVPNDENWFWYVIAAFVLFRAFDIAKPLGVRKMESLKGGVGVMMDDILAGVYSFILLVGARWVIG
;
A
#
# COMPACT_ATOMS: atom_id res chain seq x y z
N MET A 1 -4.06 31.43 0.51
CA MET A 1 -4.51 30.02 0.60
C MET A 1 -3.88 29.40 1.84
N LYS A 2 -4.68 28.78 2.72
CA LYS A 2 -4.12 28.05 3.88
C LYS A 2 -3.38 26.82 3.36
N ARG A 3 -2.17 26.57 3.87
CA ARG A 3 -1.43 25.33 3.57
C ARG A 3 -1.84 24.25 4.57
N PRO A 4 -1.91 22.97 4.16
CA PRO A 4 -2.11 21.87 5.10
C PRO A 4 -0.93 21.79 6.08
N SER A 5 -1.17 21.22 7.26
CA SER A 5 -0.10 20.95 8.22
C SER A 5 0.87 19.89 7.66
N PHE A 6 2.10 19.88 8.19
CA PHE A 6 3.16 18.99 7.70
C PHE A 6 2.81 17.50 7.84
N LEU A 7 2.22 17.10 8.97
CA LEU A 7 2.05 15.68 9.29
C LEU A 7 1.07 14.94 8.34
N PRO A 8 -0.13 15.45 8.01
CA PRO A 8 -0.99 14.86 6.99
C PRO A 8 -0.32 14.80 5.61
N VAL A 9 0.44 15.83 5.23
CA VAL A 9 1.18 15.82 3.96
C VAL A 9 2.21 14.70 3.96
N PHE A 10 3.01 14.60 5.01
CA PHE A 10 4.08 13.60 5.11
C PHE A 10 3.54 12.17 5.08
N ILE A 11 2.44 11.91 5.80
CA ILE A 11 1.80 10.60 5.84
C ILE A 11 1.08 10.32 4.52
N GLY A 12 0.18 11.21 4.11
CA GLY A 12 -0.64 11.02 2.91
C GLY A 12 0.20 10.82 1.65
N THR A 13 1.29 11.58 1.51
CA THR A 13 2.19 11.45 0.34
C THR A 13 3.17 10.28 0.43
N GLY A 14 3.04 9.39 1.41
CA GLY A 14 3.95 8.25 1.58
C GLY A 14 5.40 8.70 1.69
N PHE A 15 5.69 9.57 2.65
CA PHE A 15 7.02 10.15 2.88
C PHE A 15 7.55 11.02 1.72
N GLY A 16 6.65 11.62 0.95
CA GLY A 16 6.97 12.50 -0.18
C GLY A 16 7.06 11.79 -1.53
N SER A 17 6.92 10.47 -1.59
CA SER A 17 6.87 9.70 -2.85
C SER A 17 5.71 10.13 -3.75
N GLY A 18 4.58 10.54 -3.17
CA GLY A 18 3.42 11.08 -3.87
C GLY A 18 3.67 12.40 -4.60
N PHE A 19 4.82 13.05 -4.41
CA PHE A 19 5.25 14.19 -5.21
C PHE A 19 5.99 13.80 -6.49
N SER A 20 6.14 12.50 -6.79
CA SER A 20 6.70 12.05 -8.05
C SER A 20 5.96 12.68 -9.23
N PRO A 21 6.67 13.26 -10.22
CA PRO A 21 6.03 13.83 -11.41
C PRO A 21 5.44 12.75 -12.34
N PHE A 22 5.85 11.49 -12.17
CA PHE A 22 5.40 10.37 -12.98
C PHE A 22 4.85 9.25 -12.09
N ALA A 23 3.61 8.84 -12.36
CA ALA A 23 2.89 7.76 -11.66
C ALA A 23 3.10 7.76 -10.13
N PRO A 24 2.57 8.77 -9.40
CA PRO A 24 2.75 8.89 -7.96
C PRO A 24 2.43 7.61 -7.17
N GLY A 25 1.32 6.93 -7.48
CA GLY A 25 0.95 5.68 -6.82
C GLY A 25 2.01 4.58 -6.97
N THR A 26 2.58 4.43 -8.17
CA THR A 26 3.71 3.53 -8.42
C THR A 26 4.94 3.93 -7.62
N ALA A 27 5.23 5.22 -7.46
CA ALA A 27 6.34 5.69 -6.63
C ALA A 27 6.12 5.36 -5.14
N GLY A 28 4.88 5.50 -4.64
CA GLY A 28 4.48 5.11 -3.28
C GLY A 28 4.65 3.61 -3.04
N ALA A 29 4.06 2.78 -3.90
CA ALA A 29 4.18 1.32 -3.81
C ALA A 29 5.64 0.85 -3.94
N LEU A 30 6.45 1.49 -4.79
CA LEU A 30 7.86 1.14 -4.95
C LEU A 30 8.65 1.48 -3.68
N LEU A 31 8.44 2.67 -3.11
CA LEU A 31 9.08 3.04 -1.85
C LEU A 31 8.68 2.10 -0.71
N ALA A 32 7.40 1.74 -0.61
CA ALA A 32 6.91 0.77 0.37
C ALA A 32 7.59 -0.60 0.22
N SER A 33 7.80 -1.05 -1.02
CA SER A 33 8.51 -2.30 -1.32
C SER A 33 9.99 -2.21 -0.92
N ILE A 34 10.66 -1.09 -1.21
CA ILE A 34 12.05 -0.85 -0.81
C ILE A 34 12.19 -0.84 0.72
N ILE A 35 11.25 -0.19 1.43
CA ILE A 35 11.20 -0.21 2.90
C ILE A 35 11.10 -1.64 3.42
N TRP A 36 10.21 -2.44 2.84
CA TRP A 36 10.04 -3.84 3.25
C TRP A 36 11.30 -4.68 3.00
N ILE A 37 11.94 -4.53 1.83
CA ILE A 37 13.20 -5.21 1.51
C ILE A 37 14.31 -4.80 2.49
N ALA A 38 14.39 -3.51 2.85
CA ALA A 38 15.34 -3.06 3.85
C ALA A 38 15.07 -3.73 5.21
N LEU A 39 13.81 -3.81 5.65
CA LEU A 39 13.44 -4.53 6.88
C LEU A 39 13.82 -6.01 6.82
N TYR A 40 13.59 -6.66 5.67
CA TYR A 40 13.95 -8.06 5.42
C TYR A 40 15.43 -8.34 5.69
N PHE A 41 16.33 -7.43 5.31
CA PHE A 41 17.77 -7.59 5.56
C PHE A 41 18.22 -7.15 6.96
N LEU A 42 17.45 -6.30 7.64
CA LEU A 42 17.82 -5.73 8.93
C LEU A 42 17.32 -6.53 10.14
N PHE A 43 16.27 -7.33 9.98
CA PHE A 43 15.61 -8.02 11.08
C PHE A 43 15.36 -9.51 10.77
N PRO A 44 15.22 -10.37 11.81
CA PRO A 44 14.76 -11.73 11.62
C PRO A 44 13.42 -11.77 10.89
N PHE A 45 13.25 -12.71 9.96
CA PHE A 45 12.08 -12.76 9.08
C PHE A 45 10.72 -12.71 9.83
N THR A 46 10.58 -13.45 10.93
CA THR A 46 9.37 -13.40 11.77
C THR A 46 9.08 -11.99 12.32
N THR A 47 10.12 -11.26 12.71
CA THR A 47 10.01 -9.88 13.18
C THR A 47 9.57 -8.95 12.04
N VAL A 48 10.06 -9.17 10.82
CA VAL A 48 9.68 -8.39 9.63
C VAL A 48 8.19 -8.56 9.34
N LEU A 49 7.64 -9.77 9.43
CA LEU A 49 6.21 -10.01 9.26
C LEU A 49 5.36 -9.28 10.32
N TRP A 50 5.78 -9.31 11.59
CA TRP A 50 5.09 -8.56 12.65
C TRP A 50 5.15 -7.05 12.45
N ILE A 51 6.33 -6.51 12.09
CA ILE A 51 6.49 -5.09 11.76
C ILE A 51 5.56 -4.72 10.59
N THR A 52 5.54 -5.53 9.53
CA THR A 52 4.70 -5.30 8.35
C THR A 52 3.22 -5.28 8.72
N ALA A 53 2.74 -6.23 9.53
CA ALA A 53 1.36 -6.26 10.00
C ALA A 53 1.01 -5.03 10.83
N VAL A 54 1.89 -4.59 11.72
CA VAL A 54 1.71 -3.35 12.51
C VAL A 54 1.70 -2.12 11.59
N LEU A 55 2.58 -2.05 10.61
CA LEU A 55 2.62 -0.94 9.64
C LEU A 55 1.32 -0.86 8.84
N VAL A 56 0.80 -1.98 8.33
CA VAL A 56 -0.51 -2.03 7.64
C VAL A 56 -1.60 -1.44 8.51
N ILE A 57 -1.71 -1.87 9.77
CA ILE A 57 -2.75 -1.39 10.70
C ILE A 57 -2.59 0.12 10.97
N VAL A 58 -1.38 0.54 11.36
CA VAL A 58 -1.10 1.93 11.72
C VAL A 58 -1.31 2.87 10.53
N PHE A 59 -0.78 2.53 9.36
CA PHE A 59 -0.88 3.37 8.16
C PHE A 59 -2.27 3.31 7.53
N THR A 60 -3.09 2.28 7.79
CA THR A 60 -4.52 2.30 7.44
C THR A 60 -5.21 3.47 8.15
N PHE A 61 -5.14 3.51 9.49
CA PHE A 61 -5.80 4.57 10.26
C PHE A 61 -5.17 5.95 10.04
N ALA A 62 -3.85 6.02 9.96
CA ALA A 62 -3.14 7.26 9.69
C ALA A 62 -3.43 7.78 8.27
N GLY A 63 -3.58 6.88 7.30
CA GLY A 63 -3.92 7.20 5.91
C GLY A 63 -5.33 7.76 5.78
N ILE A 64 -6.34 7.12 6.40
CA ILE A 64 -7.71 7.64 6.46
C ILE A 64 -7.71 9.06 7.03
N TRP A 65 -7.07 9.24 8.18
CA TRP A 65 -6.96 10.55 8.83
C TRP A 65 -6.24 11.58 7.96
N ALA A 66 -5.13 11.20 7.30
CA ALA A 66 -4.37 12.09 6.46
C ALA A 66 -5.17 12.52 5.23
N ALA A 67 -5.83 11.59 4.56
CA ALA A 67 -6.69 11.84 3.41
C ALA A 67 -7.82 12.82 3.77
N ASP A 68 -8.57 12.56 4.86
CA ASP A 68 -9.63 13.46 5.36
C ASP A 68 -9.11 14.89 5.65
N LYS A 69 -7.89 15.00 6.18
CA LYS A 69 -7.27 16.31 6.48
C LYS A 69 -6.78 17.04 5.24
N LEU A 70 -6.43 16.32 4.18
CA LEU A 70 -5.88 16.87 2.94
C LEU A 70 -6.97 17.20 1.91
N GLU A 71 -8.13 16.54 1.98
CA GLU A 71 -9.26 16.74 1.07
C GLU A 71 -9.68 18.22 0.92
N PRO A 72 -9.82 19.04 1.98
CA PRO A 72 -10.18 20.46 1.83
C PRO A 72 -9.13 21.32 1.12
N TYR A 73 -7.89 20.82 1.00
CA TYR A 73 -6.77 21.55 0.40
C TYR A 73 -6.47 21.09 -1.03
N TRP A 74 -6.68 19.81 -1.32
CA TRP A 74 -6.26 19.18 -2.58
C TRP A 74 -7.40 18.60 -3.40
N GLY A 75 -8.63 18.61 -2.87
CA GLY A 75 -9.81 17.99 -3.49
C GLY A 75 -10.01 16.54 -3.03
N GLU A 76 -11.10 15.94 -3.49
CA GLU A 76 -11.39 14.52 -3.30
C GLU A 76 -10.34 13.68 -4.03
N ASP A 77 -9.86 12.64 -3.36
CA ASP A 77 -8.91 11.64 -3.87
C ASP A 77 -7.74 12.22 -4.70
N PRO A 78 -6.90 13.08 -4.10
CA PRO A 78 -5.83 13.72 -4.84
C PRO A 78 -4.74 12.68 -5.14
N SER A 79 -4.33 12.57 -6.41
CA SER A 79 -3.31 11.61 -6.90
C SER A 79 -1.95 11.60 -6.18
N ARG A 80 -1.71 12.54 -5.28
CA ARG A 80 -0.49 12.66 -4.46
C ARG A 80 -0.62 11.99 -3.10
N VAL A 81 -1.84 11.64 -2.68
CA VAL A 81 -2.06 10.73 -1.56
C VAL A 81 -1.80 9.34 -2.10
N VAL A 82 -0.78 8.69 -1.55
CA VAL A 82 -0.24 7.39 -2.02
C VAL A 82 0.04 6.46 -0.84
N VAL A 83 -0.54 6.75 0.33
CA VAL A 83 -0.37 5.96 1.55
C VAL A 83 -1.25 4.70 1.54
N ASP A 84 -2.40 4.79 0.88
CA ASP A 84 -3.22 3.69 0.37
C ASP A 84 -2.36 2.69 -0.41
N GLU A 85 -1.59 3.16 -1.38
CA GLU A 85 -0.71 2.35 -2.22
C GLU A 85 0.40 1.65 -1.42
N MET A 86 0.92 2.32 -0.39
CA MET A 86 1.91 1.73 0.51
C MET A 86 1.30 0.58 1.34
N VAL A 87 0.11 0.79 1.91
CA VAL A 87 -0.60 -0.23 2.67
C VAL A 87 -0.99 -1.38 1.75
N GLY A 88 -1.52 -1.07 0.57
CA GLY A 88 -1.95 -2.02 -0.44
C GLY A 88 -0.86 -3.01 -0.84
N VAL A 89 0.38 -2.55 -1.06
CA VAL A 89 1.50 -3.45 -1.40
C VAL A 89 2.09 -4.18 -0.19
N TRP A 90 2.04 -3.62 1.02
CA TRP A 90 2.51 -4.32 2.22
C TRP A 90 1.67 -5.56 2.58
N ILE A 91 0.38 -5.56 2.25
CA ILE A 91 -0.51 -6.71 2.49
C ILE A 91 -0.02 -7.98 1.77
N PRO A 92 0.17 -8.03 0.44
CA PRO A 92 0.69 -9.21 -0.24
C PRO A 92 2.13 -9.56 0.15
N LEU A 93 2.93 -8.59 0.60
CA LEU A 93 4.28 -8.86 1.10
C LEU A 93 4.30 -9.75 2.36
N LEU A 94 3.19 -9.84 3.11
CA LEU A 94 3.04 -10.80 4.20
C LEU A 94 3.04 -12.28 3.74
N ALA A 95 2.80 -12.54 2.45
CA ALA A 95 2.79 -13.90 1.88
C ALA A 95 4.17 -14.38 1.42
N VAL A 96 5.15 -13.48 1.34
CA VAL A 96 6.51 -13.78 0.85
C VAL A 96 7.13 -14.88 1.71
N PRO A 97 7.73 -15.94 1.14
CA PRO A 97 8.43 -16.98 1.89
C PRO A 97 9.85 -16.54 2.27
N ASN A 98 10.43 -17.19 3.28
CA ASN A 98 11.83 -17.00 3.69
C ASN A 98 12.72 -18.11 3.11
N ASP A 99 12.75 -18.21 1.79
CA ASP A 99 13.55 -19.17 1.01
C ASP A 99 14.14 -18.48 -0.22
N GLU A 100 14.80 -19.23 -1.11
CA GLU A 100 15.48 -18.70 -2.30
C GLU A 100 14.55 -17.94 -3.27
N ASN A 101 13.23 -18.15 -3.18
CA ASN A 101 12.24 -17.52 -4.06
C ASN A 101 11.72 -16.17 -3.53
N TRP A 102 12.12 -15.74 -2.32
CA TRP A 102 11.59 -14.54 -1.67
C TRP A 102 11.52 -13.32 -2.60
N PHE A 103 12.57 -13.10 -3.41
CA PHE A 103 12.68 -11.97 -4.31
C PHE A 103 11.62 -11.98 -5.42
N TRP A 104 11.34 -13.17 -5.98
CA TRP A 104 10.28 -13.33 -6.98
C TRP A 104 8.90 -13.11 -6.40
N TYR A 105 8.68 -13.49 -5.14
CA TYR A 105 7.43 -13.20 -4.43
C TYR A 105 7.25 -11.70 -4.14
N VAL A 106 8.34 -10.96 -3.87
CA VAL A 106 8.29 -9.50 -3.72
C VAL A 106 7.91 -8.83 -5.05
N ILE A 107 8.52 -9.24 -6.16
CA ILE A 107 8.15 -8.75 -7.49
C ILE A 107 6.69 -9.09 -7.81
N ALA A 108 6.28 -10.33 -7.55
CA ALA A 108 4.90 -10.77 -7.79
C ALA A 108 3.90 -10.01 -6.92
N ALA A 109 4.21 -9.73 -5.65
CA ALA A 109 3.40 -8.91 -4.76
C ALA A 109 3.18 -7.51 -5.33
N PHE A 110 4.25 -6.85 -5.76
CA PHE A 110 4.19 -5.53 -6.38
C PHE A 110 3.34 -5.54 -7.67
N VAL A 111 3.62 -6.48 -8.59
CA VAL A 111 2.95 -6.55 -9.89
C VAL A 111 1.47 -6.90 -9.74
N LEU A 112 1.13 -7.91 -8.92
CA LEU A 112 -0.26 -8.30 -8.69
C LEU A 112 -1.06 -7.18 -8.03
N PHE A 113 -0.46 -6.52 -7.03
CA PHE A 113 -1.09 -5.39 -6.36
C PHE A 113 -1.40 -4.27 -7.36
N ARG A 114 -0.39 -3.78 -8.11
CA ARG A 114 -0.61 -2.72 -9.10
C ARG A 114 -1.62 -3.15 -10.17
N ALA A 115 -1.61 -4.41 -10.59
CA ALA A 115 -2.59 -4.91 -11.56
C ALA A 115 -4.02 -4.85 -11.00
N PHE A 116 -4.23 -5.20 -9.73
CA PHE A 116 -5.55 -5.15 -9.10
C PHE A 116 -5.99 -3.74 -8.72
N ASP A 117 -5.09 -2.90 -8.27
CA ASP A 117 -5.41 -1.49 -8.01
C ASP A 117 -5.78 -0.76 -9.32
N ILE A 118 -5.03 -0.98 -10.41
CA ILE A 118 -5.36 -0.32 -11.69
C ILE A 118 -6.64 -0.90 -12.32
N ALA A 119 -6.81 -2.22 -12.30
CA ALA A 119 -7.97 -2.86 -12.94
C ALA A 119 -9.26 -2.77 -12.10
N LYS A 120 -9.12 -2.65 -10.77
CA LYS A 120 -10.20 -2.66 -9.76
C LYS A 120 -11.24 -3.79 -9.96
N PRO A 121 -10.82 -5.06 -10.05
CA PRO A 121 -11.73 -6.18 -10.30
C PRO A 121 -12.59 -6.52 -9.06
N LEU A 122 -13.61 -7.36 -9.26
CA LEU A 122 -14.33 -8.09 -8.20
C LEU A 122 -14.91 -7.25 -7.04
N GLY A 123 -15.19 -5.97 -7.26
CA GLY A 123 -15.80 -5.11 -6.25
C GLY A 123 -14.87 -4.08 -5.62
N VAL A 124 -13.59 -4.05 -5.98
CA VAL A 124 -12.66 -2.97 -5.61
C VAL A 124 -13.24 -1.61 -5.99
N ARG A 125 -13.78 -1.46 -7.20
CA ARG A 125 -14.44 -0.23 -7.64
C ARG A 125 -15.67 0.17 -6.80
N LYS A 126 -16.31 -0.77 -6.11
CA LYS A 126 -17.44 -0.44 -5.22
C LYS A 126 -16.95 0.24 -3.94
N MET A 127 -15.70 0.05 -3.54
CA MET A 127 -15.13 0.67 -2.34
C MET A 127 -14.98 2.19 -2.50
N GLU A 128 -14.78 2.68 -3.73
CA GLU A 128 -14.79 4.11 -4.09
C GLU A 128 -16.12 4.81 -3.77
N SER A 129 -17.22 4.06 -3.53
CA SER A 129 -18.50 4.65 -3.10
C SER A 129 -18.51 5.05 -1.62
N LEU A 130 -17.53 4.60 -0.83
CA LEU A 130 -17.32 5.07 0.53
C LEU A 130 -16.77 6.49 0.50
N LYS A 131 -17.12 7.30 1.50
CA LYS A 131 -16.77 8.72 1.52
C LYS A 131 -15.46 8.97 2.28
N GLY A 132 -14.76 10.03 1.86
CA GLY A 132 -13.54 10.52 2.51
C GLY A 132 -12.39 9.52 2.43
N GLY A 133 -11.45 9.63 3.37
CA GLY A 133 -10.25 8.81 3.45
C GLY A 133 -10.50 7.31 3.60
N VAL A 134 -11.70 6.89 4.03
CA VAL A 134 -12.07 5.48 4.05
C VAL A 134 -12.21 4.92 2.64
N GLY A 135 -12.81 5.68 1.70
CA GLY A 135 -12.92 5.27 0.31
C GLY A 135 -11.56 5.10 -0.34
N VAL A 136 -10.70 6.12 -0.17
CA VAL A 136 -9.32 6.18 -0.69
C VAL A 136 -8.46 5.00 -0.22
N MET A 137 -8.61 4.56 1.03
CA MET A 137 -7.77 3.48 1.55
C MET A 137 -8.29 2.08 1.20
N MET A 138 -9.60 1.93 1.00
CA MET A 138 -10.23 0.61 1.04
C MET A 138 -10.21 -0.16 -0.28
N ASP A 139 -10.18 0.52 -1.42
CA ASP A 139 -9.95 -0.11 -2.71
C ASP A 139 -8.54 -0.70 -2.80
N ASP A 140 -7.50 0.04 -2.41
CA ASP A 140 -6.10 -0.44 -2.37
C ASP A 140 -5.90 -1.58 -1.37
N ILE A 141 -6.52 -1.49 -0.18
CA ILE A 141 -6.48 -2.57 0.80
C ILE A 141 -7.12 -3.83 0.23
N LEU A 142 -8.26 -3.71 -0.46
CA LEU A 142 -8.92 -4.87 -1.07
C LEU A 142 -8.10 -5.45 -2.23
N ALA A 143 -7.48 -4.62 -3.05
CA ALA A 143 -6.53 -5.04 -4.08
C ALA A 143 -5.32 -5.77 -3.48
N GLY A 144 -4.79 -5.28 -2.36
CA GLY A 144 -3.74 -5.91 -1.57
C GLY A 144 -4.16 -7.29 -1.03
N VAL A 145 -5.38 -7.41 -0.49
CA VAL A 145 -5.94 -8.69 0.00
C VAL A 145 -6.08 -9.70 -1.13
N TYR A 146 -6.57 -9.30 -2.31
CA TYR A 146 -6.66 -10.21 -3.46
C TYR A 146 -5.29 -10.69 -3.90
N SER A 147 -4.30 -9.80 -3.92
CA SER A 147 -2.91 -10.13 -4.25
C SER A 147 -2.33 -11.12 -3.24
N PHE A 148 -2.58 -10.91 -1.94
CA PHE A 148 -2.15 -11.79 -0.86
C PHE A 148 -2.74 -13.19 -1.02
N ILE A 149 -4.06 -13.30 -1.24
CA ILE A 149 -4.73 -14.60 -1.41
C ILE A 149 -4.12 -15.37 -2.58
N LEU A 150 -3.86 -14.71 -3.71
CA LEU A 150 -3.23 -15.35 -4.87
C LEU A 150 -1.80 -15.80 -4.60
N LEU A 151 -0.99 -14.99 -3.92
CA LEU A 151 0.38 -15.38 -3.58
C LEU A 151 0.43 -16.55 -2.60
N VAL A 152 -0.42 -16.54 -1.57
CA VAL A 152 -0.56 -17.68 -0.66
C VAL A 152 -0.99 -18.91 -1.45
N GLY A 153 -2.02 -18.80 -2.30
CA GLY A 153 -2.48 -19.91 -3.14
C GLY A 153 -1.38 -20.47 -4.05
N ALA A 154 -0.62 -19.61 -4.71
CA ALA A 154 0.52 -20.00 -5.55
C ALA A 154 1.58 -20.76 -4.73
N ARG A 155 1.89 -20.29 -3.51
CA ARG A 155 2.83 -20.94 -2.61
C ARG A 155 2.38 -22.35 -2.21
N TRP A 156 1.09 -22.56 -1.97
CA TRP A 156 0.55 -23.89 -1.66
C TRP A 156 0.61 -24.86 -2.85
N VAL A 157 0.52 -24.35 -4.08
CA VAL A 157 0.52 -25.18 -5.31
C VAL A 157 1.93 -25.48 -5.81
N ILE A 158 2.84 -24.50 -5.73
CA ILE A 158 4.20 -24.58 -6.29
C ILE A 158 5.18 -25.21 -5.29
N GLY A 159 4.79 -25.28 -3.99
CA GLY A 159 5.50 -25.86 -2.85
C GLY A 159 6.78 -26.62 -3.12
#